data_AF-A0A1B7X3C0-F1
#
_entry.id   AF-A0A1B7X3C0-F1
#
_cell.length_a   1.000
_cell.length_b   1.000
_cell.length_c   1.000
_cell.angle_alpha   90.00
_cell.angle_beta   90.00
_cell.angle_gamma   90.00
#
_symmetry.space_group_name_H-M   'P 1'
#
loop_
_entity.id
_entity.type
_entity.pdbx_description
1 polymer ?
#
loop_
_entity_poly.entity_id
_entity_poly.type
_entity_poly.pdbx_seq_one_letter_code
_entity_poly.pdbx_strand_id
1 'polypeptide(L)'
;MFQWSKKVVKSVTFNPEIADESLLAQVESYLEVQPNKTFSDLCKEALWKFLCVPESAQLASKKANGTTVEQQIGEIQNQMAGFEKRFSARESHRLEAIEGQMLQLTQQVAKLAIILNQQALNYVPPMVDSVGVVQSVPEPEPQEVDPVINRIGQFLDDF
;
A
#
# COMPACT_ATOMS: atom_id res chain seq x y z
N MET A 1 -59.07 -8.00 -28.09
CA MET A 1 -58.28 -7.96 -29.34
C MET A 1 -57.06 -7.11 -29.09
N PHE A 2 -55.86 -7.69 -29.03
CA PHE A 2 -54.63 -6.91 -28.97
C PHE A 2 -54.35 -6.36 -30.36
N GLN A 3 -54.57 -5.06 -30.56
CA GLN A 3 -54.07 -4.38 -31.74
C GLN A 3 -52.54 -4.38 -31.64
N TRP A 4 -51.86 -5.19 -32.43
CA TRP A 4 -50.41 -5.05 -32.63
C TRP A 4 -50.16 -3.63 -33.11
N SER A 5 -49.66 -2.83 -32.18
CA SER A 5 -49.36 -1.43 -32.41
C SER A 5 -48.30 -1.34 -33.50
N LYS A 6 -48.46 -0.33 -34.35
CA LYS A 6 -47.64 0.00 -35.52
C LYS A 6 -46.17 -0.35 -35.27
N LYS A 7 -45.55 -1.05 -36.22
CA LYS A 7 -44.13 -1.46 -36.19
C LYS A 7 -43.25 -0.20 -36.20
N VAL A 8 -43.01 0.40 -35.03
CA VAL A 8 -42.12 1.55 -34.87
C VAL A 8 -40.70 1.00 -34.93
N VAL A 9 -39.99 1.31 -36.02
CA VAL A 9 -38.56 1.01 -36.14
C VAL A 9 -37.83 1.98 -35.22
N LYS A 10 -37.47 1.51 -34.03
CA LYS A 10 -36.56 2.23 -33.13
C LYS A 10 -35.15 1.77 -33.47
N SER A 11 -34.31 2.69 -33.93
CA SER A 11 -32.88 2.45 -34.11
C SER A 11 -32.15 2.73 -32.80
N VAL A 12 -31.17 1.88 -32.49
CA VAL A 12 -30.20 2.10 -31.42
C VAL A 12 -28.88 2.49 -32.10
N THR A 13 -28.31 3.60 -31.67
CA THR A 13 -27.02 4.10 -32.16
C THR A 13 -25.99 3.95 -31.05
N PHE A 14 -24.86 3.34 -31.37
CA PHE A 14 -23.71 3.25 -30.47
C PHE A 14 -22.89 4.53 -30.58
N ASN A 15 -22.40 5.03 -29.45
CA ASN A 15 -21.49 6.16 -29.43
C ASN A 15 -20.05 5.64 -29.56
N PRO A 16 -19.10 6.45 -30.07
CA PRO A 16 -17.69 6.09 -30.12
C PRO A 16 -17.02 6.23 -28.74
N GLU A 17 -17.66 5.68 -27.71
CA GLU A 17 -17.09 5.58 -26.37
C GLU A 17 -16.43 4.20 -26.19
N ILE A 18 -15.39 4.13 -25.37
CA ILE A 18 -14.59 2.91 -25.15
C ILE A 18 -15.47 1.73 -24.71
N ALA A 19 -16.52 2.00 -23.92
CA ALA A 19 -17.46 0.98 -23.46
C ALA A 19 -18.32 0.41 -24.61
N ASP A 20 -18.80 1.28 -25.49
CA ASP A 20 -19.64 0.92 -26.64
C ASP A 20 -18.81 0.20 -27.72
N GLU A 21 -17.57 0.63 -27.97
CA GLU A 21 -16.65 -0.05 -28.88
C GLU A 21 -16.29 -1.45 -28.37
N SER A 22 -15.99 -1.59 -27.08
CA SER A 22 -15.72 -2.90 -26.48
C SER A 22 -16.92 -3.84 -26.58
N LEU A 23 -18.14 -3.31 -26.41
CA LEU A 23 -19.37 -4.08 -26.55
C LEU A 23 -19.58 -4.53 -28.01
N LEU A 24 -19.39 -3.62 -28.96
CA LEU A 24 -19.51 -3.92 -30.39
C LEU A 24 -18.51 -4.97 -30.85
N ALA A 25 -17.23 -4.85 -30.44
CA ALA A 25 -16.19 -5.83 -30.77
C ALA A 25 -16.54 -7.23 -30.24
N GLN A 26 -17.09 -7.30 -29.02
CA GLN A 26 -17.51 -8.58 -28.43
C GLN A 26 -18.71 -9.18 -29.19
N VAL A 27 -19.68 -8.35 -29.56
CA VAL A 27 -20.85 -8.77 -30.34
C VAL A 27 -20.43 -9.28 -31.72
N GLU A 28 -19.53 -8.57 -32.40
CA GLU A 28 -19.03 -8.94 -33.72
C GLU A 28 -18.28 -10.27 -33.66
N SER A 29 -17.35 -10.43 -32.71
CA SER A 29 -16.64 -11.69 -32.47
C SER A 29 -17.60 -12.86 -32.20
N TYR A 30 -18.68 -12.64 -31.45
CA TYR A 30 -19.67 -13.70 -31.19
C TYR A 30 -20.48 -14.06 -32.44
N LEU A 31 -20.82 -13.07 -33.27
CA LEU A 31 -21.54 -13.26 -34.52
C LEU A 31 -20.69 -13.94 -35.60
N GLU A 32 -19.38 -13.68 -35.64
CA GLU A 32 -18.44 -14.40 -36.51
C GLU A 32 -18.43 -15.91 -36.24
N VAL A 33 -18.54 -16.30 -34.96
CA VAL A 33 -18.61 -17.72 -34.55
C VAL A 33 -19.97 -18.34 -34.87
N GLN A 34 -21.04 -17.55 -34.94
CA GLN A 34 -22.41 -18.02 -35.17
C GLN A 34 -23.11 -17.24 -36.29
N PRO A 35 -22.80 -17.54 -37.57
CA PRO A 35 -23.28 -16.77 -38.72
C PRO A 35 -24.79 -16.86 -38.97
N ASN A 36 -25.48 -17.78 -38.29
CA ASN A 36 -26.93 -17.95 -38.36
C ASN A 36 -27.70 -17.09 -37.34
N LYS A 37 -27.02 -16.42 -36.41
CA LYS A 37 -27.65 -15.53 -35.45
C LYS A 37 -27.49 -14.07 -35.91
N THR A 38 -28.49 -13.24 -35.63
CA THR A 38 -28.38 -11.79 -35.82
C THR A 38 -28.20 -11.08 -34.47
N PHE A 39 -27.71 -9.84 -34.50
CA PHE A 39 -27.70 -8.99 -33.30
C PHE A 39 -29.08 -8.89 -32.65
N SER A 40 -30.16 -8.83 -33.45
CA SER A 40 -31.52 -8.82 -32.92
C SER A 40 -31.86 -10.08 -32.13
N ASP A 41 -31.35 -11.24 -32.55
CA ASP A 41 -31.61 -12.51 -31.86
C ASP A 41 -30.81 -12.62 -30.57
N LEU A 42 -29.58 -12.10 -30.55
CA LEU A 42 -28.79 -11.90 -29.33
C LEU A 42 -29.51 -11.00 -28.32
N CYS A 43 -30.05 -9.86 -28.77
CA CYS A 43 -30.81 -8.97 -27.91
C CYS A 43 -32.09 -9.64 -27.37
N LYS A 44 -32.81 -10.41 -28.19
CA LYS A 44 -33.99 -11.16 -27.74
C LYS A 44 -33.62 -12.21 -26.70
N GLU A 45 -32.52 -12.94 -26.92
CA GLU A 45 -32.02 -13.95 -25.98
C GLU A 45 -31.62 -13.30 -24.65
N ALA A 46 -30.87 -12.19 -24.69
CA ALA A 46 -30.47 -11.44 -23.51
C ALA A 46 -31.68 -10.89 -22.73
N LEU A 47 -32.65 -10.31 -23.44
CA LEU A 47 -33.91 -9.84 -22.84
C LEU A 47 -34.69 -11.00 -22.21
N TRP A 48 -34.75 -12.14 -22.88
CA TRP A 48 -35.43 -13.32 -22.36
C TRP A 48 -34.73 -13.86 -21.11
N LYS A 49 -33.39 -13.87 -21.08
CA LYS A 49 -32.61 -14.22 -19.89
C LYS A 49 -32.80 -13.25 -18.74
N PHE A 50 -32.90 -11.95 -19.03
CA PHE A 50 -33.09 -10.92 -18.02
C PHE A 50 -34.51 -10.95 -17.42
N LEU A 51 -35.52 -11.16 -18.25
CA LEU A 51 -36.93 -11.07 -17.86
C LEU A 51 -37.52 -12.39 -17.37
N CYS A 52 -37.06 -13.53 -17.88
CA CYS A 52 -37.67 -14.84 -17.59
C CYS A 52 -36.85 -15.71 -16.64
N VAL A 53 -35.61 -15.33 -16.29
CA VAL A 53 -34.83 -16.06 -15.28
C VAL A 53 -34.91 -15.29 -13.96
N PRO A 54 -35.57 -15.82 -12.91
CA PRO A 54 -35.49 -15.21 -11.60
C PRO A 54 -34.01 -15.16 -11.17
N GLU A 55 -33.60 -14.06 -10.55
CA GLU A 55 -32.22 -13.74 -10.17
C GLU A 55 -31.48 -14.92 -9.49
N SER A 56 -32.21 -15.76 -8.75
CA SER A 56 -31.71 -16.98 -8.10
C SER A 56 -31.19 -18.07 -9.05
N ALA A 57 -31.71 -18.15 -10.28
CA ALA A 57 -31.29 -19.12 -11.30
C ALA A 57 -30.17 -18.59 -12.21
N GLN A 58 -29.95 -17.27 -12.28
CA GLN A 58 -28.81 -16.70 -13.01
C GLN A 58 -27.47 -17.06 -12.35
N LEU A 59 -27.43 -17.15 -11.01
CA LEU A 59 -26.28 -17.63 -10.25
C LEU A 59 -25.89 -19.07 -10.61
N ALA A 60 -26.87 -19.92 -10.96
CA ALA A 60 -26.62 -21.31 -11.35
C ALA A 60 -26.08 -21.43 -12.79
N SER A 61 -26.53 -20.58 -13.73
CA SER A 61 -26.07 -20.61 -15.13
C SER A 61 -24.70 -19.97 -15.33
N LYS A 62 -24.31 -18.98 -14.50
CA LYS A 62 -22.96 -18.37 -14.51
C LYS A 62 -21.86 -19.37 -14.09
N LYS A 63 -22.24 -20.49 -13.50
CA LYS A 63 -21.36 -21.58 -13.05
C LYS A 63 -20.78 -22.44 -14.19
N ALA A 64 -21.29 -22.30 -15.42
CA ALA A 64 -20.96 -23.20 -16.53
C ALA A 64 -19.93 -22.66 -17.54
N ASN A 65 -19.75 -21.34 -17.65
CA ASN A 65 -18.90 -20.74 -18.69
C ASN A 65 -17.81 -19.86 -18.06
N GLY A 66 -16.59 -20.39 -17.97
CA GLY A 66 -15.41 -19.70 -17.44
C GLY A 66 -15.25 -19.96 -15.94
N THR A 67 -14.00 -20.20 -15.54
CA THR A 67 -13.52 -20.42 -14.16
C THR A 67 -14.49 -19.86 -13.13
N THR A 68 -15.19 -20.75 -12.42
CA THR A 68 -16.29 -20.37 -11.51
C THR A 68 -15.82 -19.20 -10.66
N VAL A 69 -16.56 -18.09 -10.60
CA VAL A 69 -16.18 -16.90 -9.82
C VAL A 69 -15.77 -17.29 -8.38
N GLU A 70 -16.42 -18.30 -7.81
CA GLU A 70 -16.05 -18.94 -6.54
C GLU A 70 -14.61 -19.48 -6.48
N GLN A 71 -14.14 -20.07 -7.57
CA GLN A 71 -12.78 -20.60 -7.71
C GLN A 71 -11.75 -19.47 -7.79
N GLN A 72 -12.09 -18.39 -8.51
CA GLN A 72 -11.29 -17.16 -8.54
C GLN A 72 -11.27 -16.46 -7.17
N ILE A 73 -12.41 -16.39 -6.48
CA ILE A 73 -12.51 -15.89 -5.11
C ILE A 73 -11.66 -16.74 -4.17
N GLY A 74 -11.75 -18.06 -4.26
CA GLY A 74 -10.94 -18.98 -3.47
C GLY A 74 -9.44 -18.80 -3.72
N GLU A 75 -9.03 -18.60 -4.97
CA GLU A 75 -7.64 -18.33 -5.32
C GLU A 75 -7.15 -16.99 -4.75
N ILE A 76 -7.95 -15.92 -4.87
CA ILE A 76 -7.64 -14.60 -4.29
C ILE A 76 -7.54 -14.69 -2.77
N GLN A 77 -8.47 -15.39 -2.11
CA GLN A 77 -8.41 -15.61 -0.66
C GLN A 77 -7.15 -16.36 -0.25
N ASN A 78 -6.75 -17.37 -1.03
CA ASN A 78 -5.54 -18.14 -0.75
C ASN A 78 -4.27 -17.31 -0.97
N GLN A 79 -4.25 -16.47 -2.02
CA GLN A 79 -3.18 -15.50 -2.25
C GLN A 79 -3.10 -14.49 -1.10
N MET A 80 -4.24 -13.95 -0.66
CA MET A 80 -4.32 -12.99 0.45
C MET A 80 -3.79 -13.58 1.75
N ALA A 81 -4.19 -14.81 2.10
CA ALA A 81 -3.66 -15.53 3.26
C ALA A 81 -2.13 -15.76 3.15
N GLY A 82 -1.65 -16.08 1.95
CA GLY A 82 -0.21 -16.20 1.68
C GLY A 82 0.55 -14.89 1.80
N PHE A 83 -0.06 -13.76 1.43
CA PHE A 83 0.51 -12.43 1.63
C PHE A 83 0.50 -12.03 3.11
N GLU A 84 -0.61 -12.23 3.81
CA GLU A 84 -0.74 -11.91 5.24
C GLU A 84 0.29 -12.66 6.06
N LYS A 85 0.48 -13.95 5.82
CA LYS A 85 1.49 -14.75 6.52
C LYS A 85 2.91 -14.25 6.28
N ARG A 86 3.26 -13.94 5.02
CA ARG A 86 4.59 -13.41 4.67
C ARG A 86 4.82 -12.02 5.23
N PHE A 87 3.79 -11.18 5.19
CA PHE A 87 3.83 -9.83 5.75
C PHE A 87 4.00 -9.87 7.27
N SER A 88 3.19 -10.66 7.97
CA SER A 88 3.28 -10.82 9.42
C SER A 88 4.63 -11.39 9.86
N ALA A 89 5.18 -12.39 9.17
CA ALA A 89 6.51 -12.91 9.48
C ALA A 89 7.61 -11.85 9.27
N ARG A 90 7.52 -11.08 8.18
CA ARG A 90 8.47 -10.01 7.88
C ARG A 90 8.40 -8.88 8.89
N GLU A 91 7.19 -8.42 9.22
CA GLU A 91 7.00 -7.35 10.20
C GLU A 91 7.37 -7.79 11.61
N SER A 92 7.07 -9.03 11.99
CA SER A 92 7.52 -9.61 13.27
C SER A 92 9.04 -9.60 13.38
N HIS A 93 9.75 -10.08 12.35
CA HIS A 93 11.22 -10.06 12.36
C HIS A 93 11.79 -8.64 12.41
N ARG A 94 11.18 -7.70 11.68
CA ARG A 94 11.60 -6.28 11.72
C ARG A 94 11.37 -5.67 13.09
N LEU A 95 10.23 -5.97 13.71
CA LEU A 95 9.88 -5.50 15.05
C LEU A 95 10.85 -6.05 16.10
N GLU A 96 11.14 -7.35 16.05
CA GLU A 96 12.09 -8.01 16.95
C GLU A 96 13.51 -7.43 16.80
N ALA A 97 13.95 -7.13 15.58
CA ALA A 97 15.24 -6.48 15.35
C ALA A 97 15.30 -5.06 15.94
N ILE A 98 14.21 -4.29 15.81
CA ILE A 98 14.12 -2.94 16.40
C ILE A 98 14.10 -3.03 17.93
N GLU A 99 13.34 -3.96 18.49
CA GLU A 99 13.27 -4.19 19.94
C GLU A 99 14.65 -4.56 20.50
N GLY A 100 15.39 -5.43 19.81
CA GLY A 100 16.76 -5.78 20.17
C GLY A 100 17.71 -4.57 20.16
N GLN A 101 17.63 -3.73 19.12
CA GLN A 101 18.42 -2.49 19.05
C GLN A 101 18.06 -1.50 20.18
N MET A 102 16.77 -1.35 20.47
CA MET A 102 16.30 -0.49 21.57
C MET A 102 16.84 -0.98 22.92
N LEU A 103 16.81 -2.29 23.17
CA LEU A 103 17.35 -2.89 24.39
C LEU A 103 18.86 -2.65 24.51
N GLN A 104 19.60 -2.81 23.40
CA GLN A 104 21.04 -2.55 23.36
C GLN A 104 21.37 -1.08 23.63
N LEU A 105 20.62 -0.14 23.04
CA LEU A 105 20.79 1.29 23.28
C LEU A 105 20.47 1.64 24.74
N THR A 106 19.39 1.08 25.28
CA THR A 106 19.00 1.28 26.68
C THR A 106 20.12 0.81 27.62
N GLN A 107 20.73 -0.34 27.33
CA GLN A 107 21.84 -0.85 28.12
C GLN A 107 23.10 0.04 28.00
N GLN A 108 23.39 0.60 26.82
CA GLN A 108 24.51 1.52 26.63
C GLN A 108 24.30 2.84 27.40
N VAL A 109 23.10 3.40 27.33
CA VAL A 109 22.74 4.61 28.08
C VAL A 109 22.81 4.36 29.59
N ALA A 110 22.32 3.21 30.07
CA ALA A 110 22.44 2.83 31.48
C ALA A 110 23.90 2.74 31.94
N LYS A 111 24.78 2.12 31.14
CA LYS A 111 26.23 2.06 31.42
C LYS A 111 26.86 3.46 31.47
N LEU A 112 26.55 4.32 30.51
CA LEU A 112 27.04 5.70 30.49
C LEU A 112 26.55 6.49 31.70
N ALA A 113 25.28 6.35 32.09
CA ALA A 113 24.73 7.00 33.28
C ALA A 113 25.42 6.52 34.57
N ILE A 114 25.79 5.24 34.66
CA ILE A 114 26.56 4.71 35.79
C ILE A 114 27.97 5.31 35.81
N ILE A 115 28.65 5.39 34.66
CA ILE A 115 30.01 5.97 34.57
C ILE A 115 29.99 7.45 34.96
N LEU A 116 29.04 8.24 34.44
CA LEU A 116 28.90 9.66 34.78
C LEU A 116 28.60 9.86 36.27
N ASN A 117 27.71 9.06 36.86
CA ASN A 117 27.43 9.15 38.30
C ASN A 117 28.65 8.78 39.16
N GLN A 118 29.43 7.75 38.78
CA GLN A 118 30.65 7.40 39.49
C GLN A 118 31.73 8.49 39.36
N GLN A 119 31.82 9.16 38.21
CA GLN A 119 32.76 10.26 38.01
C GLN A 119 32.35 11.53 38.78
N ALA A 120 31.04 11.78 38.93
CA ALA A 120 30.52 12.87 39.75
C ALA A 120 30.80 12.68 41.25
N LEU A 121 30.84 11.44 41.75
CA LEU A 121 31.20 11.15 43.14
C LEU A 121 32.71 11.28 43.44
N ASN A 122 33.55 11.34 42.40
CA ASN A 122 35.00 11.54 42.54
C ASN A 122 35.45 12.98 42.28
N TYR A 123 34.54 13.90 41.99
CA TYR A 123 34.86 15.33 41.89
C TYR A 123 34.85 15.98 43.27
N VAL A 124 35.99 15.95 43.96
CA VAL A 124 36.29 16.91 45.02
C VAL A 124 36.68 18.22 44.31
N PRO A 125 35.92 19.32 44.47
CA PRO A 125 36.35 20.60 43.94
C PRO A 125 37.69 20.97 44.61
N PRO A 126 38.75 21.33 43.87
CA PRO A 126 39.88 21.98 44.49
C PRO A 126 39.35 23.30 45.05
N MET A 127 39.33 23.44 46.39
CA MET A 127 39.26 24.74 47.02
C MET A 127 40.51 25.50 46.62
N VAL A 128 40.40 26.28 45.56
CA VAL A 128 41.41 27.27 45.19
C VAL A 128 41.34 28.40 46.21
N ASP A 129 42.40 28.49 47.01
CA ASP A 129 42.69 29.60 47.90
C ASP A 129 42.48 30.93 47.16
N SER A 130 41.60 31.74 47.70
CA SER A 130 41.50 33.15 47.36
C SER A 130 42.74 33.86 47.87
N VAL A 131 43.70 34.22 47.01
CA VAL A 131 44.38 35.54 46.93
C VAL A 131 45.16 35.60 45.62
N GLY A 132 44.86 36.56 44.73
CA GLY A 132 45.76 36.88 43.62
C GLY A 132 45.09 37.56 42.43
N VAL A 133 44.88 38.88 42.52
CA VAL A 133 44.52 39.77 41.41
C VAL A 133 45.65 39.75 40.36
N VAL A 134 45.41 39.25 39.14
CA VAL A 134 45.92 39.84 37.88
C VAL A 134 44.97 39.50 36.72
N GLN A 135 44.68 40.53 35.94
CA GLN A 135 43.80 40.65 34.81
C GLN A 135 44.52 40.25 33.50
N SER A 136 43.99 39.32 32.70
CA SER A 136 44.38 39.15 31.29
C SER A 136 43.38 38.32 30.48
N VAL A 137 42.70 39.00 29.54
CA VAL A 137 42.26 38.61 28.17
C VAL A 137 41.65 37.20 27.94
N PRO A 138 40.45 37.08 27.33
CA PRO A 138 39.83 35.78 27.07
C PRO A 138 40.53 35.06 25.91
N GLU A 139 41.24 33.98 26.22
CA GLU A 139 41.79 33.02 25.25
C GLU A 139 40.73 31.92 25.01
N PRO A 140 40.40 31.58 23.75
CA PRO A 140 39.27 30.70 23.46
C PRO A 140 39.60 29.28 23.89
N GLU A 141 38.76 28.68 24.73
CA GLU A 141 38.83 27.27 25.08
C GLU A 141 38.87 26.42 23.79
N PRO A 142 39.68 25.34 23.75
CA PRO A 142 39.70 24.42 22.62
C PRO A 142 38.30 23.83 22.47
N GLN A 143 37.60 24.27 21.42
CA GLN A 143 36.27 23.79 21.09
C GLN A 143 36.32 22.26 20.95
N GLU A 144 35.64 21.55 21.84
CA GLU A 144 35.23 20.17 21.61
C GLU A 144 34.31 20.19 20.40
N VAL A 145 34.88 20.05 19.21
CA VAL A 145 34.11 19.93 17.98
C VAL A 145 33.44 18.56 18.05
N ASP A 146 32.16 18.57 18.41
CA ASP A 146 31.27 17.42 18.38
C ASP A 146 31.46 16.69 17.03
N PRO A 147 31.78 15.38 17.03
CA PRO A 147 31.98 14.60 15.80
C PRO A 147 30.77 14.64 14.86
N VAL A 148 29.57 14.99 15.36
CA VAL A 148 28.37 15.23 14.56
C VAL A 148 28.45 16.55 13.80
N ILE A 149 29.01 17.61 14.41
CA ILE A 149 29.20 18.91 13.76
C ILE A 149 30.23 18.81 12.63
N ASN A 150 31.32 18.06 12.82
CA ASN A 150 32.28 17.79 11.74
C ASN A 150 31.64 17.04 10.57
N ARG A 151 30.72 16.10 10.85
CA ARG A 151 30.01 15.38 9.79
C ARG A 151 29.08 16.30 9.01
N ILE A 152 28.37 17.21 9.68
CA ILE A 152 27.42 18.13 9.02
C ILE A 152 28.18 19.23 8.27
N GLY A 153 29.30 19.72 8.80
CA GLY A 153 30.14 20.73 8.15
C GLY A 153 30.64 20.28 6.76
N GLN A 154 30.99 19.00 6.60
CA GLN A 154 31.40 18.45 5.29
C GLN A 154 30.32 18.55 4.20
N PHE A 155 29.04 18.64 4.56
CA PHE A 155 27.95 18.80 3.59
C PHE A 155 27.56 20.25 3.34
N LEU A 156 28.07 21.19 4.14
CA LEU A 156 27.78 22.62 4.03
C LEU A 156 28.81 23.38 3.17
N ASP A 157 30.03 22.85 3.00
CA ASP A 157 31.05 23.42 2.10
C ASP A 157 30.78 23.16 0.61
N ASP A 158 29.82 22.30 0.27
CA ASP A 158 29.45 21.92 -1.11
C ASP A 158 28.28 22.75 -1.71
N PHE A 159 27.89 23.88 -1.06
CA PHE A 159 26.88 24.84 -1.55
C PHE A 159 27.49 26.23 -1.82
#